data_AF-A0A8T0EZQ1-F1
#
_entry.id   AF-A0A8T0EZQ1-F1
#
_cell.length_a   1.000
_cell.length_b   1.000
_cell.length_c   1.000
_cell.angle_alpha   90.00
_cell.angle_beta   90.00
_cell.angle_gamma   90.00
#
_symmetry.space_group_name_H-M   'P 1'
#
loop_
_entity.id
_entity.type
_entity.pdbx_description
1 polymer ?
#
loop_
_entity_poly.entity_id
_entity_poly.type
_entity_poly.pdbx_seq_one_letter_code
_entity_poly.pdbx_strand_id
1 'polypeptide(L)'
;MKERTSVKLTFSLLQLQNLIKRDPPSYHEEFQQQYEHFKAQLKLFKFDPQEFHENFADLVNFLAQVSSCYKEDLKDFHVELMNILREYATVLQPNMRHCFVKALILMRNRGVLSPTDLTTLFFELLRCQDKLLRDIVQVHIVSDLKKINAVHKNQKVNTVLQNFMFKMLADENKTAARVSLDIMIDLYRRNIWRDEKTVNAISTACFSKDTKLLVKAIHFFLNIDEKDEEDDEKKSDSEDDTPTLREVVQSHKVNKKTRKRKKILEKAKQLLKKSKKRKKNQETVNFAAIHLLHDPLGLAEKLFGRLQKTNEGFNVKLLIMNFISRLIGIHQLLVLNFYPFLRRFIKPRQTDVTKILMCAAQAVHEYVPPDSVEEVVKEILYNFVTERNSSEVITVGINSIREICARCPLAIDQDLLHDLAQYEKYKDKNVQMAAKSLIRLFREINPKMLHRRFRSRPTEATKQIDTKKLEYGASSAKSYIPGTEALSLDPSAEINDVKAGRTRKQGKVWKEKREKPSCK
;
A
#
# COMPACT_ATOMS: atom_id res chain seq x y z
N MET A 1 63.78 5.73 30.45
CA MET A 1 64.11 5.68 29.01
C MET A 1 64.18 4.22 28.60
N LYS A 2 63.15 3.72 27.90
CA LYS A 2 63.26 2.47 27.14
C LYS A 2 63.61 2.88 25.72
N GLU A 3 64.72 2.34 25.23
CA GLU A 3 65.26 2.63 23.90
C GLU A 3 64.18 2.47 22.83
N ARG A 4 63.93 3.56 22.10
CA ARG A 4 63.20 3.54 20.85
C ARG A 4 64.06 2.79 19.84
N THR A 5 63.77 1.52 19.62
CA THR A 5 64.20 0.83 18.41
C THR A 5 63.51 1.52 17.24
N SER A 6 64.24 2.41 16.58
CA SER A 6 63.89 3.06 15.31
C SER A 6 63.93 2.04 14.17
N VAL A 7 63.15 0.97 14.29
CA VAL A 7 62.82 0.14 13.14
C VAL A 7 61.76 0.94 12.39
N LYS A 8 62.08 1.43 11.20
CA LYS A 8 61.09 1.84 10.21
C LYS A 8 60.24 0.61 9.89
N LEU A 9 59.30 0.27 10.77
CA LEU A 9 58.22 -0.63 10.44
C LEU A 9 57.41 0.16 9.42
N THR A 10 57.66 -0.11 8.14
CA THR A 10 56.68 0.13 7.09
C THR A 10 55.49 -0.75 7.41
N PHE A 11 54.69 -0.34 8.40
CA PHE A 11 53.49 -1.04 8.80
C PHE A 11 52.59 -1.10 7.56
N SER A 12 52.08 -2.29 7.24
CA SER A 12 51.00 -2.39 6.27
C SER A 12 49.84 -1.51 6.75
N LEU A 13 49.12 -0.85 5.83
CA LEU A 13 48.02 0.07 6.19
C LEU A 13 47.00 -0.59 7.13
N LEU A 14 46.72 -1.89 6.97
CA LEU A 14 45.85 -2.66 7.85
C LEU A 14 46.42 -2.83 9.27
N GLN A 15 47.72 -3.04 9.40
CA GLN A 15 48.38 -3.16 10.71
C GLN A 15 48.36 -1.81 11.42
N LEU A 16 48.73 -0.75 10.72
CA LEU A 16 48.71 0.61 11.25
C LEU A 16 47.29 1.02 11.68
N GLN A 17 46.28 0.67 10.89
CA GLN A 17 44.87 0.91 11.23
C GLN A 17 44.48 0.25 12.56
N ASN A 18 44.87 -1.01 12.79
CA ASN A 18 44.56 -1.72 14.01
C ASN A 18 45.29 -1.14 15.22
N LEU A 19 46.54 -0.69 15.04
CA LEU A 19 47.34 -0.05 16.08
C LEU A 19 46.77 1.32 16.47
N ILE A 20 46.44 2.17 15.49
CA ILE A 20 45.81 3.49 15.73
C ILE A 20 44.47 3.34 16.46
N LYS A 21 43.67 2.33 16.11
CA LYS A 21 42.39 2.09 16.81
C LYS A 21 42.55 1.69 18.28
N ARG A 22 43.69 1.11 18.65
CA ARG A 22 44.00 0.71 20.04
C ARG A 22 44.56 1.87 20.85
N ASP A 23 45.48 2.63 20.26
CA ASP A 23 46.14 3.75 20.93
C ASP A 23 46.41 4.92 19.96
N PRO A 24 45.41 5.78 19.70
CA PRO A 24 45.55 6.90 18.76
C PRO A 24 46.73 7.84 19.05
N PRO A 25 46.99 8.34 20.28
CA PRO A 25 48.02 9.36 20.48
C PRO A 25 49.44 8.86 20.15
N SER A 26 49.72 7.57 20.33
CA SER A 26 51.05 6.99 20.10
C SER A 26 51.45 6.87 18.63
N TYR A 27 50.47 6.82 17.72
CA TYR A 27 50.69 6.62 16.27
C TYR A 27 50.34 7.86 15.44
N HIS A 28 50.45 9.06 16.04
CA HIS A 28 50.13 10.33 15.37
C HIS A 28 51.12 10.67 14.27
N GLU A 29 52.42 10.45 14.49
CA GLU A 29 53.48 10.74 13.50
C GLU A 29 53.34 9.86 12.25
N GLU A 30 53.07 8.57 12.42
CA GLU A 30 52.85 7.64 11.32
C GLU A 30 51.57 7.96 10.56
N PHE A 31 50.51 8.38 11.26
CA PHE A 31 49.29 8.87 10.63
C PHE A 31 49.55 10.11 9.78
N GLN A 32 50.29 11.08 10.31
CA GLN A 32 50.60 12.32 9.60
C GLN A 32 51.38 12.06 8.30
N GLN A 33 52.35 11.13 8.33
CA GLN A 33 53.07 10.70 7.12
C GLN A 33 52.13 10.13 6.05
N GLN A 34 51.16 9.30 6.44
CA GLN A 34 50.16 8.76 5.51
C GLN A 34 49.20 9.84 5.00
N TYR A 35 48.86 10.83 5.83
CA TYR A 35 48.00 11.94 5.43
C TYR A 35 48.68 12.89 4.43
N GLU A 36 49.97 13.18 4.62
CA GLU A 36 50.78 13.93 3.66
C GLU A 36 50.93 13.17 2.34
N HIS A 37 51.16 11.86 2.42
CA HIS A 37 51.21 10.99 1.24
C HIS A 37 49.87 11.00 0.48
N PHE A 38 48.74 10.93 1.19
CA PHE A 38 47.42 11.10 0.60
C PHE A 38 47.27 12.45 -0.11
N LYS A 39 47.67 13.57 0.52
CA LYS A 39 47.59 14.90 -0.11
C LYS A 39 48.44 15.02 -1.38
N ALA A 40 49.62 14.39 -1.41
CA ALA A 40 50.46 14.34 -2.59
C ALA A 40 49.80 13.54 -3.71
N GLN A 41 49.29 12.34 -3.40
CA GLN A 41 48.57 11.51 -4.37
C GLN A 41 47.26 12.15 -4.85
N LEU A 42 46.54 12.88 -3.99
CA LEU A 42 45.33 13.61 -4.34
C LEU A 42 45.60 14.65 -5.44
N LYS A 43 46.74 15.34 -5.37
CA LYS A 43 47.15 16.31 -6.41
C LYS A 43 47.42 15.62 -7.73
N LEU A 44 48.12 14.47 -7.71
CA LEU A 44 48.38 13.67 -8.91
C LEU A 44 47.08 13.13 -9.51
N PHE A 45 46.19 12.62 -8.67
CA PHE A 45 44.89 12.09 -9.07
C PHE A 45 44.01 13.12 -9.79
N LYS A 46 44.09 14.40 -9.41
CA LYS A 46 43.36 15.48 -10.09
C LYS A 46 43.83 15.73 -11.52
N PHE A 47 45.06 15.34 -11.88
CA PHE A 47 45.55 15.46 -13.26
C PHE A 47 45.05 14.31 -14.15
N ASP A 48 44.90 13.10 -13.60
CA ASP A 48 44.39 11.95 -14.34
C ASP A 48 43.33 11.15 -13.54
N PRO A 49 42.07 11.61 -13.52
CA PRO A 49 41.00 10.95 -12.78
C PRO A 49 40.42 9.72 -13.50
N GLN A 50 40.92 9.39 -14.71
CA GLN A 50 40.42 8.29 -15.54
C GLN A 50 41.11 6.96 -15.26
N GLU A 51 42.16 6.91 -14.45
CA GLU A 51 42.79 5.65 -14.09
C GLU A 51 42.40 5.20 -12.67
N PHE A 52 42.44 3.88 -12.46
CA PHE A 52 42.25 3.30 -11.14
C PHE A 52 43.60 3.19 -10.44
N HIS A 53 43.78 3.97 -9.37
CA HIS A 53 44.98 3.92 -8.54
C HIS A 53 44.71 3.14 -7.25
N GLU A 54 45.17 1.90 -7.18
CA GLU A 54 44.96 0.99 -6.05
C GLU A 54 45.52 1.55 -4.74
N ASN A 55 46.78 2.01 -4.75
CA ASN A 55 47.43 2.62 -3.58
C ASN A 55 46.63 3.81 -3.02
N PHE A 56 46.06 4.62 -3.89
CA PHE A 56 45.26 5.78 -3.50
C PHE A 56 43.92 5.35 -2.88
N ALA A 57 43.27 4.35 -3.47
CA ALA A 57 42.04 3.76 -2.90
C ALA A 57 42.28 3.16 -1.51
N ASP A 58 43.42 2.51 -1.29
CA ASP A 58 43.80 1.96 0.01
C ASP A 58 44.05 3.06 1.06
N LEU A 59 44.71 4.15 0.68
CA LEU A 59 44.88 5.33 1.55
C LEU A 59 43.55 5.96 1.91
N VAL A 60 42.64 6.13 0.95
CA VAL A 60 41.29 6.66 1.19
C VAL A 60 40.52 5.79 2.19
N ASN A 61 40.57 4.46 2.01
CA ASN A 61 39.92 3.51 2.92
C ASN A 61 40.54 3.56 4.32
N PHE A 62 41.87 3.63 4.42
CA PHE A 62 42.61 3.76 5.68
C PHE A 62 42.20 5.03 6.43
N LEU A 63 42.25 6.20 5.76
CA LEU A 63 41.87 7.48 6.36
C LEU A 63 40.39 7.50 6.78
N ALA A 64 39.49 6.95 5.96
CA ALA A 64 38.07 6.82 6.32
C ALA A 64 37.88 5.95 7.58
N GLN A 65 38.68 4.89 7.75
CA GLN A 65 38.62 4.02 8.92
C GLN A 65 39.26 4.60 10.18
N VAL A 66 40.15 5.58 10.05
CA VAL A 66 40.83 6.27 11.16
C VAL A 66 40.18 7.62 11.49
N SER A 67 39.31 8.14 10.63
CA SER A 67 38.55 9.40 10.79
C SER A 67 37.88 9.63 12.16
N SER A 68 37.46 8.56 12.84
CA SER A 68 36.86 8.67 14.18
C SER A 68 37.86 8.98 15.28
N CYS A 69 39.13 8.61 15.08
CA CYS A 69 40.23 8.76 16.04
C CYS A 69 40.85 10.16 15.96
N TYR A 70 41.11 10.67 14.74
CA TYR A 70 41.69 12.00 14.52
C TYR A 70 40.67 12.97 13.92
N LYS A 71 39.71 13.41 14.73
CA LYS A 71 38.61 14.29 14.27
C LYS A 71 39.07 15.68 13.85
N GLU A 72 40.13 16.20 14.47
CA GLU A 72 40.66 17.55 14.21
C GLU A 72 41.45 17.60 12.90
N ASP A 73 42.35 16.61 12.68
CA ASP A 73 43.23 16.58 11.51
C ASP A 73 42.48 16.23 10.20
N LEU A 74 41.38 15.47 10.30
CA LEU A 74 40.58 14.98 9.18
C LEU A 74 39.26 15.75 8.97
N LYS A 75 39.15 16.98 9.47
CA LYS A 75 37.95 17.82 9.25
C LYS A 75 37.67 18.06 7.78
N ASP A 76 38.69 18.33 6.96
CA ASP A 76 38.48 18.70 5.56
C ASP A 76 38.43 17.49 4.61
N PHE A 77 38.88 16.32 5.06
CA PHE A 77 39.00 15.12 4.24
C PHE A 77 37.69 14.74 3.54
N HIS A 78 36.56 14.77 4.26
CA HIS A 78 35.27 14.43 3.68
C HIS A 78 34.81 15.47 2.64
N VAL A 79 35.12 16.75 2.84
CA VAL A 79 34.80 17.84 1.90
C VAL A 79 35.59 17.67 0.60
N GLU A 80 36.87 17.31 0.70
CA GLU A 80 37.71 17.02 -0.46
C GLU A 80 37.15 15.88 -1.31
N LEU A 81 36.75 14.76 -0.67
CA LEU A 81 36.12 13.64 -1.37
C LEU A 81 34.79 14.02 -2.02
N MET A 82 33.97 14.83 -1.34
CA MET A 82 32.70 15.31 -1.89
C MET A 82 32.92 16.21 -3.11
N ASN A 83 33.91 17.10 -3.08
CA ASN A 83 34.21 17.99 -4.20
C ASN A 83 34.70 17.22 -5.43
N ILE A 84 35.56 16.21 -5.24
CA ILE A 84 36.03 15.33 -6.33
C ILE A 84 34.85 14.60 -6.96
N LEU A 85 33.93 14.07 -6.15
CA LEU A 85 32.74 13.40 -6.66
C LEU A 85 31.78 14.34 -7.38
N ARG A 86 31.73 15.63 -7.03
CA ARG A 86 30.92 16.63 -7.74
C ARG A 86 31.55 17.03 -9.08
N GLU A 87 32.85 17.27 -9.09
CA GLU A 87 33.59 17.76 -10.26
C GLU A 87 33.80 16.66 -11.32
N TYR A 88 34.22 15.47 -10.88
CA TYR A 88 34.67 14.41 -11.78
C TYR A 88 33.69 13.23 -11.86
N ALA A 89 32.46 13.37 -11.35
CA ALA A 89 31.48 12.30 -11.20
C ALA A 89 31.33 11.40 -12.43
N THR A 90 31.33 11.98 -13.63
CA THR A 90 31.10 11.29 -14.91
C THR A 90 32.37 10.70 -15.52
N VAL A 91 33.52 11.32 -15.28
CA VAL A 91 34.82 10.97 -15.86
C VAL A 91 35.55 9.91 -15.03
N LEU A 92 35.29 9.89 -13.72
CA LEU A 92 35.96 9.00 -12.78
C LEU A 92 35.73 7.52 -13.11
N GLN A 93 36.76 6.69 -12.91
CA GLN A 93 36.61 5.23 -12.98
C GLN A 93 35.56 4.71 -12.00
N PRO A 94 34.72 3.72 -12.41
CA PRO A 94 33.68 3.17 -11.55
C PRO A 94 34.22 2.68 -10.19
N ASN A 95 35.33 1.93 -10.17
CA ASN A 95 35.89 1.39 -8.93
C ASN A 95 36.35 2.48 -7.95
N MET A 96 36.96 3.56 -8.47
CA MET A 96 37.37 4.69 -7.63
C MET A 96 36.16 5.43 -7.06
N ARG A 97 35.10 5.59 -7.87
CA ARG A 97 33.84 6.21 -7.45
C ARG A 97 33.19 5.42 -6.33
N HIS A 98 33.19 4.10 -6.46
CA HIS A 98 32.73 3.17 -5.43
C HIS A 98 33.56 3.28 -4.14
N CYS A 99 34.88 3.42 -4.24
CA CYS A 99 35.76 3.60 -3.08
C CYS A 99 35.40 4.89 -2.31
N PHE A 100 35.29 6.03 -3.00
CA PHE A 100 34.92 7.30 -2.36
C PHE A 100 33.53 7.25 -1.71
N VAL A 101 32.53 6.68 -2.40
CA VAL A 101 31.19 6.55 -1.83
C VAL A 101 31.20 5.64 -0.59
N LYS A 102 31.91 4.51 -0.61
CA LYS A 102 32.06 3.65 0.58
C LYS A 102 32.75 4.37 1.74
N ALA A 103 33.80 5.14 1.47
CA ALA A 103 34.50 5.94 2.47
C ALA A 103 33.57 6.98 3.13
N LEU A 104 32.80 7.73 2.32
CA LEU A 104 31.82 8.70 2.80
C LEU A 104 30.70 8.04 3.62
N ILE A 105 30.18 6.89 3.17
CA ILE A 105 29.19 6.09 3.92
C ILE A 105 29.75 5.67 5.29
N LEU A 106 31.01 5.23 5.35
CA LEU A 106 31.64 4.83 6.61
C LEU A 106 31.75 6.02 7.58
N MET A 107 32.19 7.18 7.09
CA MET A 107 32.30 8.41 7.90
C MET A 107 30.92 8.90 8.38
N ARG A 108 29.88 8.73 7.56
CA ARG A 108 28.49 9.02 7.95
C ARG A 108 27.99 8.11 9.06
N ASN A 109 28.22 6.80 8.95
CA ASN A 109 27.82 5.84 9.98
C ASN A 109 28.50 6.10 11.34
N ARG A 110 29.64 6.81 11.35
CA ARG A 110 30.36 7.23 12.54
C ARG A 110 29.97 8.63 13.05
N GLY A 111 29.04 9.31 12.37
CA GLY A 111 28.53 10.62 12.77
C GLY A 111 29.44 11.80 12.46
N VAL A 112 30.46 11.65 11.60
CA VAL A 112 31.36 12.75 11.20
C VAL A 112 30.67 13.69 10.19
N LEU A 113 29.84 13.12 9.31
CA LEU A 113 29.16 13.83 8.22
C LEU A 113 27.71 14.16 8.56
N SER A 114 27.26 15.34 8.14
CA SER A 114 25.85 15.70 8.17
C SER A 114 25.04 14.84 7.18
N PRO A 115 23.79 14.44 7.50
CA PRO A 115 22.97 13.65 6.58
C PRO A 115 22.58 14.41 5.32
N THR A 116 22.34 15.72 5.45
CA THR A 116 21.84 16.55 4.35
C THR A 116 22.88 16.68 3.24
N ASP A 117 24.14 16.93 3.61
CA ASP A 117 25.21 17.18 2.63
C ASP A 117 25.55 15.90 1.86
N LEU A 118 25.61 14.76 2.56
CA LEU A 118 25.89 13.49 1.89
C LEU A 118 24.73 13.04 0.99
N THR A 119 23.49 13.18 1.45
CA THR A 119 22.32 12.74 0.69
C THR A 119 22.12 13.60 -0.56
N THR A 120 22.38 14.91 -0.49
CA THR A 120 22.33 15.80 -1.67
C THR A 120 23.36 15.39 -2.73
N LEU A 121 24.61 15.12 -2.32
CA LEU A 121 25.63 14.57 -3.22
C LEU A 121 25.18 13.24 -3.84
N PHE A 122 24.63 12.34 -3.03
CA PHE A 122 24.16 11.04 -3.51
C PHE A 122 23.04 11.15 -4.54
N PHE A 123 22.14 12.12 -4.40
CA PHE A 123 21.16 12.39 -5.44
C PHE A 123 21.77 12.94 -6.72
N GLU A 124 22.81 13.78 -6.65
CA GLU A 124 23.57 14.22 -7.83
C GLU A 124 24.23 13.02 -8.54
N LEU A 125 24.79 12.08 -7.78
CA LEU A 125 25.40 10.85 -8.30
C LEU A 125 24.41 9.89 -8.96
N LEU A 126 23.09 10.02 -8.74
CA LEU A 126 22.09 9.22 -9.45
C LEU A 126 22.07 9.51 -10.96
N ARG A 127 22.64 10.64 -11.40
CA ARG A 127 22.80 10.99 -12.82
C ARG A 127 23.87 10.16 -13.53
N CYS A 128 24.83 9.61 -12.79
CA CYS A 128 25.93 8.83 -13.36
C CYS A 128 25.42 7.53 -13.99
N GLN A 129 26.03 7.11 -15.11
CA GLN A 129 25.69 5.89 -15.86
C GLN A 129 26.30 4.63 -15.25
N ASP A 130 26.18 4.45 -13.94
CA ASP A 130 26.72 3.30 -13.21
C ASP A 130 25.62 2.63 -12.39
N LYS A 131 25.25 1.41 -12.77
CA LYS A 131 24.15 0.69 -12.11
C LYS A 131 24.51 0.28 -10.69
N LEU A 132 25.72 -0.24 -10.48
CA LEU A 132 26.16 -0.73 -9.18
C LEU A 132 26.25 0.41 -8.17
N LEU A 133 26.76 1.57 -8.60
CA LEU A 133 26.80 2.76 -7.77
C LEU A 133 25.40 3.20 -7.35
N ARG A 134 24.46 3.28 -8.30
CA ARG A 134 23.07 3.70 -8.02
C ARG A 134 22.38 2.76 -7.04
N ASP A 135 22.58 1.45 -7.18
CA ASP A 135 22.01 0.46 -6.26
C ASP A 135 22.57 0.65 -4.83
N ILE A 136 23.88 0.86 -4.69
CA ILE A 136 24.53 1.13 -3.38
C ILE A 136 24.01 2.43 -2.77
N VAL A 137 23.95 3.50 -3.57
CA VAL A 137 23.49 4.81 -3.14
C VAL A 137 22.03 4.76 -2.70
N GLN A 138 21.15 4.12 -3.49
CA GLN A 138 19.74 3.94 -3.16
C GLN A 138 19.56 3.21 -1.82
N VAL A 139 20.24 2.07 -1.65
CA VAL A 139 20.18 1.28 -0.41
C VAL A 139 20.67 2.10 0.79
N HIS A 140 21.76 2.85 0.62
CA HIS A 140 22.28 3.68 1.69
C HIS A 140 21.33 4.82 2.06
N ILE A 141 20.76 5.55 1.10
CA ILE A 141 19.82 6.66 1.36
C ILE A 141 18.64 6.15 2.20
N VAL A 142 18.04 5.02 1.81
CA VAL A 142 16.92 4.43 2.54
C VAL A 142 17.33 4.00 3.95
N SER A 143 18.51 3.39 4.09
CA SER A 143 19.05 2.94 5.38
C SER A 143 19.38 4.10 6.33
N ASP A 144 20.05 5.16 5.83
CA ASP A 144 20.40 6.34 6.62
C ASP A 144 19.14 7.08 7.08
N LEU A 145 18.15 7.27 6.19
CA LEU A 145 16.88 7.89 6.57
C LEU A 145 16.09 7.06 7.57
N LYS A 146 16.16 5.72 7.48
CA LYS A 146 15.59 4.83 8.50
C LYS A 146 16.29 5.01 9.85
N LYS A 147 17.62 5.13 9.89
CA LYS A 147 18.39 5.36 11.13
C LYS A 147 18.08 6.73 11.74
N ILE A 148 18.04 7.79 10.93
CA ILE A 148 17.74 9.16 11.38
C ILE A 148 16.34 9.24 12.01
N ASN A 149 15.36 8.55 11.42
CA ASN A 149 13.98 8.57 11.87
C ASN A 149 13.63 7.40 12.82
N ALA A 150 14.61 6.66 13.35
CA ALA A 150 14.38 5.48 14.18
C ALA A 150 13.77 5.80 15.55
N VAL A 151 14.18 6.93 16.16
CA VAL A 151 13.68 7.36 17.48
C VAL A 151 12.55 8.38 17.33
N HIS A 152 12.81 9.47 16.61
CA HIS A 152 11.83 10.50 16.30
C HIS A 152 11.96 10.95 14.84
N LYS A 153 10.84 11.36 14.24
CA LYS A 153 10.85 11.90 12.89
C LYS A 153 11.54 13.26 12.85
N ASN A 154 12.69 13.35 12.18
CA ASN A 154 13.41 14.62 12.03
C ASN A 154 12.83 15.41 10.85
N GLN A 155 11.79 16.21 11.13
CA GLN A 155 11.04 16.92 10.10
C GLN A 155 11.89 17.91 9.29
N LYS A 156 12.91 18.54 9.90
CA LYS A 156 13.78 19.50 9.21
C LYS A 156 14.56 18.82 8.09
N VAL A 157 15.24 17.71 8.40
CA VAL A 157 16.00 16.92 7.42
C VAL A 157 15.05 16.34 6.36
N ASN A 158 13.92 15.77 6.78
CA ASN A 158 12.94 15.21 5.85
C ASN A 158 12.41 16.26 4.87
N THR A 159 12.10 17.49 5.33
CA THR A 159 11.59 18.55 4.46
C THR A 159 12.62 18.99 3.42
N VAL A 160 13.88 19.15 3.83
CA VAL A 160 14.97 19.53 2.91
C VAL A 160 15.18 18.44 1.84
N LEU A 161 15.20 17.17 2.25
CA LEU A 161 15.40 16.04 1.33
C LEU A 161 14.19 15.79 0.43
N GLN A 162 12.96 15.94 0.93
CA GLN A 162 11.75 15.87 0.13
C GLN A 162 11.76 16.95 -0.97
N ASN A 163 12.08 18.20 -0.61
CA ASN A 163 12.16 19.29 -1.59
C ASN A 163 13.24 19.02 -2.65
N PHE A 164 14.37 18.45 -2.26
CA PHE A 164 15.41 18.04 -3.21
C PHE A 164 14.92 16.93 -4.15
N MET A 165 14.24 15.93 -3.60
CA MET A 165 13.68 14.81 -4.37
C MET A 165 12.61 15.26 -5.36
N PHE A 166 11.78 16.23 -5.00
CA PHE A 166 10.78 16.79 -5.91
C PHE A 166 11.43 17.52 -7.09
N LYS A 167 12.55 18.22 -6.86
CA LYS A 167 13.37 18.80 -7.94
C LYS A 167 13.95 17.70 -8.84
N MET A 168 14.44 16.60 -8.25
CA MET A 168 15.00 15.48 -9.01
C MET A 168 13.97 14.69 -9.82
N LEU A 169 12.72 14.59 -9.35
CA LEU A 169 11.64 13.97 -10.12
C LEU A 169 11.29 14.77 -11.39
N ALA A 170 11.48 16.09 -11.36
CA ALA A 170 11.29 16.98 -12.50
C ALA A 170 12.52 17.10 -13.40
N ASP A 171 13.61 16.39 -13.08
CA ASP A 171 14.86 16.43 -13.84
C ASP A 171 14.71 15.77 -15.23
N GLU A 172 15.50 16.22 -16.21
CA GLU A 172 15.48 15.71 -17.58
C GLU A 172 16.02 14.27 -17.65
N ASN A 173 16.88 13.89 -16.70
CA ASN A 173 17.48 12.58 -16.66
C ASN A 173 16.48 11.50 -16.18
N LYS A 174 15.99 10.71 -17.15
CA LYS A 174 15.04 9.61 -16.94
C LYS A 174 15.51 8.58 -15.91
N THR A 175 16.81 8.26 -15.84
CA THR A 175 17.30 7.25 -14.88
C THR A 175 17.28 7.77 -13.45
N ALA A 176 17.70 9.02 -13.26
CA ALA A 176 17.66 9.67 -11.95
C ALA A 176 16.23 9.79 -11.45
N ALA A 177 15.29 10.28 -12.28
CA ALA A 177 13.88 10.39 -11.91
C ALA A 177 13.26 9.04 -11.52
N ARG A 178 13.60 7.94 -12.22
CA ARG A 178 13.12 6.59 -11.88
C ARG A 178 13.62 6.11 -10.52
N VAL A 179 14.92 6.26 -10.25
CA VAL A 179 15.50 5.84 -8.97
C VAL A 179 14.99 6.73 -7.83
N SER A 180 14.83 8.04 -8.08
CA SER A 180 14.22 8.95 -7.11
C SER A 180 12.78 8.54 -6.76
N LEU A 181 11.98 8.15 -7.74
CA LEU A 181 10.64 7.62 -7.49
C LEU A 181 10.68 6.33 -6.66
N ASP A 182 11.60 5.40 -6.97
CA ASP A 182 11.76 4.16 -6.21
C ASP A 182 12.11 4.43 -4.74
N ILE A 183 13.04 5.37 -4.47
CA ILE A 183 13.39 5.78 -3.11
C ILE A 183 12.17 6.35 -2.37
N MET A 184 11.36 7.18 -3.03
CA MET A 184 10.16 7.75 -2.42
C MET A 184 9.12 6.67 -2.08
N ILE A 185 8.94 5.70 -2.97
CA ILE A 185 8.04 4.56 -2.75
C ILE A 185 8.54 3.71 -1.57
N ASP A 186 9.84 3.38 -1.53
CA ASP A 186 10.44 2.60 -0.44
C ASP A 186 10.31 3.30 0.92
N LEU A 187 10.52 4.62 0.96
CA LEU A 187 10.38 5.41 2.20
C LEU A 187 8.93 5.54 2.65
N TYR A 188 7.97 5.57 1.72
CA TYR A 188 6.55 5.54 2.03
C TYR A 188 6.15 4.18 2.64
N ARG A 189 6.54 3.07 2.03
CA ARG A 189 6.25 1.70 2.53
C ARG A 189 6.81 1.47 3.92
N ARG A 190 8.02 1.98 4.19
CA ARG A 190 8.65 1.90 5.52
C ARG A 190 8.02 2.86 6.57
N ASN A 191 6.92 3.54 6.24
CA ASN A 191 6.21 4.51 7.09
C ASN A 191 7.05 5.72 7.55
N ILE A 192 8.16 6.01 6.85
CA ILE A 192 9.04 7.14 7.16
C ILE A 192 8.39 8.42 6.62
N TRP A 193 8.16 8.45 5.30
CA TRP A 193 7.56 9.58 4.57
C TRP A 193 6.11 9.33 4.17
N ARG A 194 5.26 9.06 5.16
CA ARG A 194 3.81 8.92 4.97
C ARG A 194 3.12 10.27 5.14
N ASP A 195 3.39 11.17 4.20
CA ASP A 195 2.93 12.56 4.23
C ASP A 195 2.14 12.89 2.96
N GLU A 196 1.23 13.87 3.03
CA GLU A 196 0.47 14.33 1.86
C GLU A 196 1.39 14.86 0.75
N LYS A 197 2.46 15.56 1.12
CA LYS A 197 3.42 16.13 0.16
C LYS A 197 4.09 15.07 -0.71
N THR A 198 4.48 13.93 -0.12
CA THR A 198 5.18 12.87 -0.86
C THR A 198 4.24 12.14 -1.80
N VAL A 199 3.01 11.86 -1.37
CA VAL A 199 1.97 11.25 -2.20
C VAL A 199 1.63 12.15 -3.39
N ASN A 200 1.43 13.45 -3.18
CA ASN A 200 1.15 14.38 -4.27
C ASN A 200 2.35 14.58 -5.19
N ALA A 201 3.58 14.50 -4.68
CA ALA A 201 4.75 14.46 -5.56
C ALA A 201 4.78 13.19 -6.44
N ILE A 202 4.47 12.02 -5.88
CA ILE A 202 4.34 10.77 -6.68
C ILE A 202 3.20 10.91 -7.71
N SER A 203 2.11 11.60 -7.35
CA SER A 203 1.00 11.84 -8.26
C SER A 203 1.41 12.67 -9.49
N THR A 204 2.37 13.60 -9.36
CA THR A 204 2.92 14.32 -10.52
C THR A 204 3.70 13.40 -11.48
N ALA A 205 4.35 12.35 -10.96
CA ALA A 205 5.06 11.38 -11.78
C ALA A 205 4.12 10.57 -12.69
N CYS A 206 2.82 10.45 -12.35
CA CYS A 206 1.79 9.87 -13.21
C CYS A 206 1.52 10.68 -14.49
N PHE A 207 2.05 11.91 -14.61
CA PHE A 207 1.91 12.73 -15.83
C PHE A 207 3.20 12.80 -16.66
N SER A 208 4.25 12.10 -16.24
CA SER A 208 5.53 12.08 -16.94
C SER A 208 5.41 11.52 -18.37
N LYS A 209 6.29 11.96 -19.27
CA LYS A 209 6.34 11.43 -20.66
C LYS A 209 6.90 10.00 -20.71
N ASP A 210 7.67 9.60 -19.70
CA ASP A 210 8.30 8.28 -19.65
C ASP A 210 7.33 7.22 -19.12
N THR A 211 6.98 6.26 -19.97
CA THR A 211 6.04 5.17 -19.67
C THR A 211 6.46 4.36 -18.46
N LYS A 212 7.78 4.14 -18.25
CA LYS A 212 8.27 3.37 -17.09
C LYS A 212 8.04 4.11 -15.77
N LEU A 213 8.20 5.43 -15.76
CA LEU A 213 7.98 6.25 -14.58
C LEU A 213 6.48 6.34 -14.24
N LEU A 214 5.65 6.55 -15.27
CA LEU A 214 4.18 6.47 -15.20
C LEU A 214 3.70 5.15 -14.58
N VAL A 215 4.16 4.03 -15.13
CA VAL A 215 3.77 2.68 -14.70
C VAL A 215 4.15 2.47 -13.23
N LYS A 216 5.37 2.82 -12.81
CA LYS A 216 5.80 2.74 -11.41
C LYS A 216 4.93 3.59 -10.47
N ALA A 217 4.63 4.84 -10.84
CA ALA A 217 3.80 5.72 -10.03
C ALA A 217 2.36 5.17 -9.87
N ILE A 218 1.79 4.61 -10.95
CA ILE A 218 0.48 3.97 -10.89
C ILE A 218 0.52 2.68 -10.05
N HIS A 219 1.55 1.84 -10.20
CA HIS A 219 1.71 0.63 -9.38
C HIS A 219 1.81 0.95 -7.89
N PHE A 220 2.44 2.07 -7.52
CA PHE A 220 2.43 2.58 -6.15
C PHE A 220 1.01 2.82 -5.65
N PHE A 221 0.17 3.55 -6.36
CA PHE A 221 -1.21 3.79 -5.91
C PHE A 221 -2.10 2.56 -5.96
N LEU A 222 -1.82 1.63 -6.88
CA LEU A 222 -2.56 0.38 -6.96
C LEU A 222 -2.08 -0.67 -5.93
N ASN A 223 -0.96 -0.42 -5.23
CA ASN A 223 -0.25 -1.36 -4.37
C ASN A 223 -0.01 -2.73 -5.03
N ILE A 224 0.32 -2.75 -6.33
CA ILE A 224 0.52 -4.00 -7.08
C ILE A 224 1.92 -4.60 -6.84
N ASP A 225 2.83 -3.89 -6.17
CA ASP A 225 4.12 -4.50 -5.81
C ASP A 225 3.97 -5.31 -4.53
N GLU A 226 3.82 -6.62 -4.69
CA GLU A 226 3.85 -7.70 -3.69
C GLU A 226 5.18 -7.79 -2.88
N LYS A 227 5.99 -6.73 -2.82
CA LYS A 227 7.30 -6.76 -2.15
C LYS A 227 7.26 -6.68 -0.63
N ASP A 228 6.11 -6.34 -0.04
CA ASP A 228 5.96 -6.36 1.42
C ASP A 228 5.67 -7.77 1.98
N GLU A 229 5.48 -8.78 1.12
CA GLU A 229 5.29 -10.18 1.56
C GLU A 229 6.62 -10.95 1.71
N GLU A 230 7.66 -10.65 0.92
CA GLU A 230 8.92 -11.42 0.93
C GLU A 230 9.86 -11.12 2.13
N ASP A 231 9.85 -9.90 2.68
CA ASP A 231 10.80 -9.50 3.72
C ASP A 231 10.41 -9.98 5.14
N ASP A 232 9.14 -10.34 5.37
CA ASP A 232 8.64 -10.85 6.65
C ASP A 232 8.45 -12.38 6.68
N GLU A 233 8.51 -13.07 5.53
CA GLU A 233 8.44 -14.54 5.46
C GLU A 233 9.72 -15.24 5.95
N LYS A 234 10.86 -14.53 6.01
CA LYS A 234 12.13 -15.08 6.56
C LYS A 234 12.14 -15.25 8.08
N LYS A 235 11.00 -15.10 8.76
CA LYS A 235 10.82 -15.43 10.19
C LYS A 235 9.64 -16.37 10.46
N SER A 236 9.40 -17.34 9.56
CA SER A 236 8.57 -18.50 9.90
C SER A 236 9.12 -19.77 9.28
N ASP A 237 10.39 -20.07 9.54
CA ASP A 237 10.99 -21.37 9.24
C ASP A 237 10.56 -22.39 10.32
N SER A 238 9.26 -22.68 10.37
CA SER A 238 8.67 -23.83 11.05
C SER A 238 7.21 -24.04 10.59
N GLU A 239 6.91 -25.28 10.18
CA GLU A 239 5.58 -25.89 10.00
C GLU A 239 4.99 -25.94 8.58
N ASP A 240 5.53 -26.86 7.77
CA ASP A 240 4.90 -27.41 6.56
C ASP A 240 3.80 -28.46 6.88
N ASP A 241 3.22 -28.40 8.09
CA ASP A 241 2.26 -29.39 8.62
C ASP A 241 1.09 -28.71 9.37
N THR A 242 0.48 -27.67 8.77
CA THR A 242 -0.74 -27.08 9.34
C THR A 242 -2.00 -27.59 8.62
N PRO A 243 -2.79 -28.52 9.21
CA PRO A 243 -4.01 -29.01 8.58
C PRO A 243 -5.06 -27.90 8.41
N THR A 244 -5.83 -27.98 7.33
CA THR A 244 -6.77 -26.96 6.92
C THR A 244 -7.87 -26.76 7.97
N LEU A 245 -8.30 -25.52 8.20
CA LEU A 245 -9.32 -25.19 9.21
C LEU A 245 -10.62 -25.99 9.11
N ARG A 246 -11.01 -26.40 7.90
CA ARG A 246 -12.18 -27.27 7.69
C ARG A 246 -11.95 -28.67 8.25
N GLU A 247 -10.75 -29.22 8.07
CA GLU A 247 -10.33 -30.54 8.56
C GLU A 247 -10.20 -30.54 10.08
N VAL A 248 -9.66 -29.47 10.67
CA VAL A 248 -9.56 -29.32 12.14
C VAL A 248 -10.95 -29.18 12.78
N VAL A 249 -11.89 -28.49 12.13
CA VAL A 249 -13.27 -28.34 12.64
C VAL A 249 -14.07 -29.64 12.45
N GLN A 250 -13.92 -30.32 11.31
CA GLN A 250 -14.59 -31.61 11.04
C GLN A 250 -14.06 -32.72 11.96
N SER A 251 -12.74 -32.83 12.13
CA SER A 251 -12.12 -33.82 13.04
C SER A 251 -12.51 -33.59 14.51
N HIS A 252 -12.72 -32.35 14.93
CA HIS A 252 -13.22 -32.01 16.27
C HIS A 252 -14.73 -32.27 16.42
N LYS A 253 -15.49 -32.36 15.33
CA LYS A 253 -16.93 -32.68 15.36
C LYS A 253 -17.19 -34.19 15.43
N VAL A 254 -16.33 -34.99 14.79
CA VAL A 254 -16.49 -36.46 14.68
C VAL A 254 -15.87 -37.20 15.86
N ASN A 255 -14.80 -36.68 16.48
CA ASN A 255 -14.07 -37.40 17.54
C ASN A 255 -14.31 -36.88 18.96
N LYS A 256 -13.97 -37.72 19.97
CA LYS A 256 -14.01 -37.36 21.40
C LYS A 256 -13.18 -36.09 21.69
N LYS A 257 -13.78 -35.17 22.45
CA LYS A 257 -13.20 -33.87 22.83
C LYS A 257 -12.11 -34.04 23.89
N THR A 258 -10.84 -34.06 23.48
CA THR A 258 -9.68 -34.13 24.38
C THR A 258 -9.05 -32.76 24.62
N ARG A 259 -8.38 -32.57 25.77
CA ARG A 259 -7.71 -31.30 26.15
C ARG A 259 -6.64 -30.87 25.14
N LYS A 260 -5.93 -31.82 24.52
CA LYS A 260 -4.94 -31.56 23.45
C LYS A 260 -5.60 -31.01 22.18
N ARG A 261 -6.72 -31.59 21.73
CA ARG A 261 -7.44 -31.14 20.52
C ARG A 261 -8.13 -29.79 20.69
N LYS A 262 -8.61 -29.47 21.90
CA LYS A 262 -9.12 -28.11 22.22
C LYS A 262 -8.05 -27.04 22.03
N LYS A 263 -6.81 -27.29 22.47
CA LYS A 263 -5.66 -26.37 22.25
C LYS A 263 -5.33 -26.18 20.76
N ILE A 264 -5.39 -27.24 19.95
CA ILE A 264 -5.15 -27.17 18.50
C ILE A 264 -6.22 -26.31 17.82
N LEU A 265 -7.50 -26.50 18.18
CA LEU A 265 -8.61 -25.70 17.64
C LEU A 265 -8.53 -24.22 18.08
N GLU A 266 -8.10 -23.94 19.31
CA GLU A 266 -7.87 -22.56 19.76
C GLU A 266 -6.69 -21.89 19.02
N LYS A 267 -5.57 -22.59 18.81
CA LYS A 267 -4.46 -22.09 17.98
C LYS A 267 -4.91 -21.81 16.55
N ALA A 268 -5.64 -22.73 15.91
CA ALA A 268 -6.18 -22.55 14.57
C ALA A 268 -7.15 -21.35 14.48
N LYS A 269 -8.02 -21.16 15.49
CA LYS A 269 -8.90 -19.98 15.59
C LYS A 269 -8.12 -18.68 15.78
N GLN A 270 -7.05 -18.69 16.57
CA GLN A 270 -6.20 -17.51 16.78
C GLN A 270 -5.44 -17.14 15.51
N LEU A 271 -4.90 -18.12 14.77
CA LEU A 271 -4.28 -17.90 13.46
C LEU A 271 -5.28 -17.28 12.47
N LEU A 272 -6.52 -17.77 12.46
CA LEU A 272 -7.59 -17.22 11.62
C LEU A 272 -7.99 -15.79 12.01
N LYS A 273 -8.03 -15.48 13.31
CA LYS A 273 -8.29 -14.11 13.79
C LYS A 273 -7.13 -13.18 13.41
N LYS A 274 -5.89 -13.65 13.51
CA LYS A 274 -4.70 -12.90 13.09
C LYS A 274 -4.71 -12.67 11.57
N SER A 275 -5.01 -13.68 10.76
CA SER A 275 -5.08 -13.54 9.29
C SER A 275 -6.23 -12.64 8.84
N LYS A 276 -7.42 -12.75 9.46
CA LYS A 276 -8.54 -11.82 9.19
C LYS A 276 -8.23 -10.39 9.59
N LYS A 277 -7.54 -10.18 10.72
CA LYS A 277 -7.10 -8.84 11.16
C LYS A 277 -6.04 -8.28 10.20
N ARG A 278 -5.12 -9.10 9.70
CA ARG A 278 -4.14 -8.73 8.66
C ARG A 278 -4.84 -8.30 7.37
N LYS A 279 -5.78 -9.10 6.85
CA LYS A 279 -6.56 -8.76 5.63
C LYS A 279 -7.32 -7.44 5.77
N LYS A 280 -8.01 -7.23 6.89
CA LYS A 280 -8.72 -5.96 7.15
C LYS A 280 -7.76 -4.77 7.24
N ASN A 281 -6.61 -4.94 7.88
CA ASN A 281 -5.59 -3.89 7.95
C ASN A 281 -4.99 -3.59 6.56
N GLN A 282 -4.75 -4.61 5.73
CA GLN A 282 -4.22 -4.47 4.37
C GLN A 282 -5.20 -3.69 3.49
N GLU A 283 -6.50 -3.96 3.59
CA GLU A 283 -7.54 -3.14 2.94
C GLU A 283 -7.47 -1.68 3.39
N THR A 284 -7.34 -1.38 4.68
CA THR A 284 -7.21 0.02 5.15
C THR A 284 -5.90 0.71 4.74
N VAL A 285 -4.81 -0.05 4.59
CA VAL A 285 -3.52 0.48 4.12
C VAL A 285 -3.54 0.75 2.62
N ASN A 286 -4.28 -0.06 1.84
CA ASN A 286 -4.45 0.12 0.40
C ASN A 286 -5.09 1.45 0.00
N PHE A 287 -5.91 2.02 0.89
CA PHE A 287 -6.56 3.31 0.64
C PHE A 287 -5.80 4.50 1.23
N ALA A 288 -4.82 4.26 2.11
CA ALA A 288 -4.14 5.33 2.83
C ALA A 288 -3.44 6.32 1.88
N ALA A 289 -2.80 5.85 0.81
CA ALA A 289 -2.15 6.73 -0.15
C ALA A 289 -3.17 7.56 -0.95
N ILE A 290 -4.27 6.93 -1.38
CA ILE A 290 -5.28 7.60 -2.20
C ILE A 290 -6.03 8.68 -1.41
N HIS A 291 -6.24 8.50 -0.11
CA HIS A 291 -6.85 9.51 0.75
C HIS A 291 -5.97 10.74 1.01
N LEU A 292 -4.64 10.64 0.83
CA LEU A 292 -3.69 11.73 1.04
C LEU A 292 -3.50 12.64 -0.19
N LEU A 293 -4.28 12.42 -1.26
CA LEU A 293 -4.27 13.26 -2.46
C LEU A 293 -5.02 14.57 -2.23
N HIS A 294 -4.44 15.70 -2.68
CA HIS A 294 -5.05 17.03 -2.51
C HIS A 294 -6.23 17.29 -3.45
N ASP A 295 -6.09 16.90 -4.73
CA ASP A 295 -7.11 17.09 -5.76
C ASP A 295 -7.33 15.77 -6.54
N PRO A 296 -8.15 14.85 -6.01
CA PRO A 296 -8.42 13.58 -6.67
C PRO A 296 -9.25 13.73 -7.95
N LEU A 297 -10.12 14.74 -8.04
CA LEU A 297 -10.95 15.00 -9.22
C LEU A 297 -10.11 15.49 -10.39
N GLY A 298 -9.34 16.56 -10.21
CA GLY A 298 -8.51 17.10 -11.28
C GLY A 298 -7.43 16.12 -11.73
N LEU A 299 -6.95 15.25 -10.82
CA LEU A 299 -6.05 14.16 -11.18
C LEU A 299 -6.73 13.11 -12.07
N ALA A 300 -7.95 12.68 -11.74
CA ALA A 300 -8.72 11.73 -12.53
C ALA A 300 -9.04 12.28 -13.94
N GLU A 301 -9.47 13.54 -14.04
CA GLU A 301 -9.79 14.17 -15.34
C GLU A 301 -8.55 14.35 -16.22
N LYS A 302 -7.43 14.80 -15.65
CA LYS A 302 -6.17 14.94 -16.41
C LYS A 302 -5.65 13.58 -16.90
N LEU A 303 -5.73 12.54 -16.05
CA LEU A 303 -5.34 11.18 -16.45
C LEU A 303 -6.26 10.63 -17.52
N PHE A 304 -7.56 10.89 -17.43
CA PHE A 304 -8.52 10.48 -18.44
C PHE A 304 -8.28 11.19 -19.79
N GLY A 305 -8.06 12.51 -19.78
CA GLY A 305 -7.73 13.27 -20.99
C GLY A 305 -6.44 12.79 -21.65
N ARG A 306 -5.46 12.35 -20.84
CA ARG A 306 -4.27 11.67 -21.35
C ARG A 306 -4.60 10.31 -21.94
N LEU A 307 -5.36 9.47 -21.23
CA LEU A 307 -5.75 8.13 -21.67
C LEU A 307 -6.39 8.13 -23.07
N GLN A 308 -7.23 9.11 -23.36
CA GLN A 308 -7.86 9.29 -24.67
C GLN A 308 -6.84 9.57 -25.79
N LYS A 309 -5.79 10.34 -25.51
CA LYS A 309 -4.75 10.73 -26.49
C LYS A 309 -3.61 9.73 -26.62
N THR A 310 -3.51 8.79 -25.68
CA THR A 310 -2.31 7.96 -25.53
C THR A 310 -2.28 6.80 -26.53
N ASN A 311 -1.16 6.62 -27.24
CA ASN A 311 -0.92 5.51 -28.18
C ASN A 311 -0.14 4.32 -27.57
N GLU A 312 -0.05 4.28 -26.23
CA GLU A 312 0.63 3.20 -25.49
C GLU A 312 -0.09 1.85 -25.63
N GLY A 313 0.65 0.78 -25.33
CA GLY A 313 0.11 -0.58 -25.30
C GLY A 313 -1.09 -0.73 -24.37
N PHE A 314 -1.97 -1.69 -24.68
CA PHE A 314 -3.23 -1.88 -23.97
C PHE A 314 -3.05 -2.13 -22.46
N ASN A 315 -1.97 -2.81 -22.06
CA ASN A 315 -1.66 -3.06 -20.65
C ASN A 315 -1.50 -1.76 -19.84
N VAL A 316 -0.82 -0.75 -20.41
CA VAL A 316 -0.66 0.56 -19.75
C VAL A 316 -2.00 1.29 -19.67
N LYS A 317 -2.81 1.21 -20.73
CA LYS A 317 -4.17 1.77 -20.73
C LYS A 317 -5.04 1.14 -19.65
N LEU A 318 -4.94 -0.18 -19.45
CA LEU A 318 -5.66 -0.92 -18.42
C LEU A 318 -5.21 -0.51 -17.01
N LEU A 319 -3.92 -0.30 -16.79
CA LEU A 319 -3.41 0.20 -15.50
C LEU A 319 -3.96 1.60 -15.18
N ILE A 320 -3.98 2.50 -16.17
CA ILE A 320 -4.57 3.83 -16.00
C ILE A 320 -6.08 3.74 -15.73
N MET A 321 -6.81 2.90 -16.47
CA MET A 321 -8.25 2.68 -16.24
C MET A 321 -8.54 2.18 -14.83
N ASN A 322 -7.76 1.21 -14.33
CA ASN A 322 -7.90 0.68 -12.98
C ASN A 322 -7.60 1.73 -11.90
N PHE A 323 -6.62 2.59 -12.13
CA PHE A 323 -6.34 3.68 -11.20
C PHE A 323 -7.46 4.72 -11.16
N ILE A 324 -7.96 5.13 -12.32
CA ILE A 324 -9.11 6.06 -12.43
C ILE A 324 -10.34 5.45 -11.76
N SER A 325 -10.66 4.17 -12.00
CA SER A 325 -11.84 3.54 -11.38
C SER A 325 -11.75 3.48 -9.86
N ARG A 326 -10.56 3.26 -9.29
CA ARG A 326 -10.35 3.30 -7.84
C ARG A 326 -10.53 4.71 -7.29
N LEU A 327 -9.99 5.73 -7.95
CA LEU A 327 -10.16 7.13 -7.53
C LEU A 327 -11.64 7.51 -7.50
N ILE A 328 -12.37 7.17 -8.56
CA ILE A 328 -13.81 7.41 -8.67
C ILE A 328 -14.57 6.72 -7.54
N GLY A 329 -14.30 5.43 -7.29
CA GLY A 329 -15.01 4.67 -6.26
C GLY A 329 -14.73 5.14 -4.83
N ILE A 330 -13.49 5.53 -4.52
CA ILE A 330 -13.09 5.93 -3.16
C ILE A 330 -13.56 7.35 -2.83
N HIS A 331 -13.33 8.31 -3.73
CA HIS A 331 -13.66 9.72 -3.52
C HIS A 331 -15.05 10.09 -4.06
N GLN A 332 -15.81 9.12 -4.57
CA GLN A 332 -17.15 9.31 -5.14
C GLN A 332 -17.20 10.41 -6.21
N LEU A 333 -16.27 10.34 -7.16
CA LEU A 333 -16.05 11.37 -8.18
C LEU A 333 -16.97 11.23 -9.40
N LEU A 334 -17.45 12.34 -9.95
CA LEU A 334 -18.32 12.33 -11.13
C LEU A 334 -17.52 12.54 -12.42
N VAL A 335 -16.97 11.47 -12.99
CA VAL A 335 -16.28 11.48 -14.30
C VAL A 335 -17.14 10.78 -15.36
N LEU A 336 -18.19 11.45 -15.84
CA LEU A 336 -19.22 10.85 -16.70
C LEU A 336 -18.68 10.33 -18.04
N ASN A 337 -17.68 11.01 -18.61
CA ASN A 337 -17.07 10.61 -19.88
C ASN A 337 -16.29 9.27 -19.79
N PHE A 338 -16.03 8.77 -18.58
CA PHE A 338 -15.33 7.51 -18.36
C PHE A 338 -16.20 6.29 -18.75
N TYR A 339 -17.51 6.33 -18.53
CA TYR A 339 -18.40 5.19 -18.81
C TYR A 339 -18.57 4.92 -20.32
N PRO A 340 -18.81 5.92 -21.19
CA PRO A 340 -18.80 5.72 -22.64
C PRO A 340 -17.45 5.22 -23.16
N PHE A 341 -16.34 5.66 -22.54
CA PHE A 341 -15.01 5.19 -22.90
C PHE A 341 -14.82 3.70 -22.57
N LEU A 342 -15.25 3.26 -21.37
CA LEU A 342 -15.20 1.85 -20.99
C LEU A 342 -16.05 0.97 -21.93
N ARG A 343 -17.23 1.45 -22.35
CA ARG A 343 -18.15 0.74 -23.26
C ARG A 343 -17.44 0.21 -24.51
N ARG A 344 -16.53 0.98 -25.10
CA ARG A 344 -15.76 0.58 -26.30
C ARG A 344 -14.96 -0.71 -26.11
N PHE A 345 -14.54 -1.01 -24.88
CA PHE A 345 -13.68 -2.14 -24.54
C PHE A 345 -14.45 -3.33 -23.91
N ILE A 346 -15.76 -3.21 -23.69
CA ILE A 346 -16.61 -4.25 -23.12
C ILE A 346 -17.01 -5.24 -24.23
N LYS A 347 -16.07 -6.10 -24.63
CA LYS A 347 -16.29 -7.18 -25.60
C LYS A 347 -15.65 -8.48 -25.10
N PRO A 348 -16.31 -9.65 -25.19
CA PRO A 348 -15.76 -10.92 -24.68
C PRO A 348 -14.42 -11.33 -25.31
N ARG A 349 -14.17 -10.94 -26.56
CA ARG A 349 -12.93 -11.25 -27.29
C ARG A 349 -11.73 -10.41 -26.84
N GLN A 350 -11.95 -9.32 -26.12
CA GLN A 350 -10.88 -8.44 -25.69
C GLN A 350 -9.95 -9.16 -24.69
N THR A 351 -8.67 -8.77 -24.63
CA THR A 351 -7.76 -9.31 -23.60
C THR A 351 -8.08 -8.71 -22.24
N ASP A 352 -8.01 -9.50 -21.17
CA ASP A 352 -8.20 -9.02 -19.79
C ASP A 352 -9.55 -8.33 -19.51
N VAL A 353 -10.61 -8.76 -20.19
CA VAL A 353 -11.97 -8.21 -20.06
C VAL A 353 -12.48 -8.18 -18.63
N THR A 354 -12.15 -9.21 -17.85
CA THR A 354 -12.52 -9.31 -16.43
C THR A 354 -11.98 -8.15 -15.61
N LYS A 355 -10.77 -7.67 -15.91
CA LYS A 355 -10.18 -6.49 -15.26
C LYS A 355 -10.91 -5.22 -15.69
N ILE A 356 -11.34 -5.10 -16.94
CA ILE A 356 -12.13 -3.95 -17.43
C ILE A 356 -13.49 -3.90 -16.75
N LEU A 357 -14.17 -5.05 -16.64
CA LEU A 357 -15.45 -5.16 -15.94
C LEU A 357 -15.32 -4.86 -14.45
N MET A 358 -14.19 -5.26 -13.84
CA MET A 358 -13.86 -4.88 -12.47
C MET A 358 -13.68 -3.35 -12.34
N CYS A 359 -13.00 -2.70 -13.29
CA CYS A 359 -12.86 -1.24 -13.32
C CYS A 359 -14.23 -0.56 -13.43
N ALA A 360 -15.12 -1.08 -14.29
CA ALA A 360 -16.48 -0.57 -14.43
C ALA A 360 -17.25 -0.67 -13.10
N ALA A 361 -17.23 -1.84 -12.45
CA ALA A 361 -17.90 -2.04 -11.16
C ALA A 361 -17.32 -1.17 -10.04
N GLN A 362 -16.01 -0.91 -10.02
CA GLN A 362 -15.37 -0.05 -9.02
C GLN A 362 -15.69 1.44 -9.22
N ALA A 363 -15.83 1.88 -10.46
CA ALA A 363 -16.13 3.27 -10.79
C ALA A 363 -17.61 3.65 -10.57
N VAL A 364 -18.48 2.71 -10.22
CA VAL A 364 -19.90 3.01 -9.95
C VAL A 364 -20.07 3.29 -8.46
N HIS A 365 -20.78 4.37 -8.12
CA HIS A 365 -21.17 4.71 -6.75
C HIS A 365 -22.58 5.31 -6.73
N GLU A 366 -23.13 5.51 -5.53
CA GLU A 366 -24.52 5.95 -5.32
C GLU A 366 -24.87 7.26 -6.04
N TYR A 367 -23.93 8.21 -6.09
CA TYR A 367 -24.13 9.51 -6.75
C TYR A 367 -23.95 9.51 -8.28
N VAL A 368 -23.59 8.40 -8.94
CA VAL A 368 -23.48 8.38 -10.41
C VAL A 368 -24.87 8.34 -11.02
N PRO A 369 -25.18 9.19 -12.03
CA PRO A 369 -26.49 9.16 -12.68
C PRO A 369 -26.78 7.78 -13.28
N PRO A 370 -27.96 7.19 -13.01
CA PRO A 370 -28.29 5.82 -13.42
C PRO A 370 -28.24 5.65 -14.94
N ASP A 371 -28.67 6.65 -15.72
CA ASP A 371 -28.71 6.63 -17.18
C ASP A 371 -27.34 6.29 -17.81
N SER A 372 -26.25 6.83 -17.24
CA SER A 372 -24.90 6.57 -17.75
C SER A 372 -24.41 5.16 -17.45
N VAL A 373 -24.85 4.57 -16.32
CA VAL A 373 -24.48 3.22 -15.89
C VAL A 373 -25.35 2.18 -16.59
N GLU A 374 -26.61 2.50 -16.85
CA GLU A 374 -27.57 1.66 -17.56
C GLU A 374 -27.07 1.30 -18.96
N GLU A 375 -26.51 2.26 -19.70
CA GLU A 375 -25.88 2.00 -20.99
C GLU A 375 -24.70 1.01 -20.90
N VAL A 376 -23.94 1.05 -19.80
CA VAL A 376 -22.84 0.09 -19.54
C VAL A 376 -23.41 -1.30 -19.23
N VAL A 377 -24.47 -1.37 -18.41
CA VAL A 377 -25.15 -2.64 -18.07
C VAL A 377 -25.75 -3.29 -19.31
N LYS A 378 -26.41 -2.49 -20.17
CA LYS A 378 -26.96 -2.93 -21.46
C LYS A 378 -25.86 -3.50 -22.37
N GLU A 379 -24.72 -2.83 -22.49
CA GLU A 379 -23.60 -3.33 -23.28
C GLU A 379 -23.04 -4.65 -22.74
N ILE A 380 -22.92 -4.81 -21.41
CA ILE A 380 -22.49 -6.07 -20.80
C ILE A 380 -23.52 -7.16 -21.09
N LEU A 381 -24.81 -6.87 -20.96
CA LEU A 381 -25.87 -7.83 -21.21
C LEU A 381 -25.84 -8.33 -22.67
N TYR A 382 -25.88 -7.41 -23.64
CA TYR A 382 -25.97 -7.76 -25.06
C TYR A 382 -24.72 -8.45 -25.60
N ASN A 383 -23.53 -8.17 -25.04
CA ASN A 383 -22.30 -8.79 -25.51
C ASN A 383 -21.94 -10.08 -24.76
N PHE A 384 -22.27 -10.22 -23.47
CA PHE A 384 -21.83 -11.35 -22.63
C PHE A 384 -22.93 -12.37 -22.37
N VAL A 385 -24.16 -11.93 -22.16
CA VAL A 385 -25.30 -12.78 -21.80
C VAL A 385 -26.09 -13.13 -23.07
N THR A 386 -25.44 -13.89 -23.94
CA THR A 386 -26.07 -14.43 -25.16
C THR A 386 -25.86 -15.93 -25.23
N GLU A 387 -26.80 -16.66 -25.84
CA GLU A 387 -26.72 -18.12 -25.98
C GLU A 387 -25.51 -18.62 -26.78
N ARG A 388 -24.90 -17.73 -27.57
CA ARG A 388 -23.71 -18.02 -28.40
C ARG A 388 -22.42 -18.06 -27.58
N ASN A 389 -22.40 -17.45 -26.40
CA ASN A 389 -21.21 -17.35 -25.57
C ASN A 389 -21.05 -18.59 -24.67
N SER A 390 -19.82 -18.84 -24.23
CA SER A 390 -19.56 -19.90 -23.25
C SER A 390 -20.21 -19.56 -21.90
N SER A 391 -20.55 -20.59 -21.14
CA SER A 391 -21.16 -20.43 -19.82
C SER A 391 -20.28 -19.68 -18.82
N GLU A 392 -18.96 -19.71 -19.01
CA GLU A 392 -18.01 -18.90 -18.24
C GLU A 392 -18.17 -17.40 -18.52
N VAL A 393 -18.26 -17.01 -19.79
CA VAL A 393 -18.45 -15.61 -20.21
C VAL A 393 -19.80 -15.08 -19.71
N ILE A 394 -20.86 -15.89 -19.80
CA ILE A 394 -22.19 -15.56 -19.26
C ILE A 394 -22.12 -15.35 -17.73
N THR A 395 -21.42 -16.25 -17.03
CA THR A 395 -21.24 -16.16 -15.56
C THR A 395 -20.51 -14.87 -15.18
N VAL A 396 -19.44 -14.52 -15.90
CA VAL A 396 -18.70 -13.27 -15.69
C VAL A 396 -19.61 -12.06 -15.92
N GLY A 397 -20.38 -12.04 -17.01
CA GLY A 397 -21.32 -10.96 -17.31
C GLY A 397 -22.34 -10.73 -16.20
N ILE A 398 -23.04 -11.78 -15.75
CA ILE A 398 -24.06 -11.68 -14.68
C ILE A 398 -23.43 -11.23 -13.35
N ASN A 399 -22.24 -11.74 -13.00
CA ASN A 399 -21.55 -11.33 -11.79
C ASN A 399 -21.10 -9.86 -11.85
N SER A 400 -20.63 -9.38 -13.01
CA SER A 400 -20.27 -7.97 -13.19
C SER A 400 -21.49 -7.05 -13.08
N ILE A 401 -22.62 -7.42 -13.69
CA ILE A 401 -23.88 -6.68 -13.52
C ILE A 401 -24.31 -6.66 -12.05
N ARG A 402 -24.25 -7.80 -11.35
CA ARG A 402 -24.54 -7.84 -9.91
C ARG A 402 -23.70 -6.85 -9.12
N GLU A 403 -22.39 -6.80 -9.37
CA GLU A 403 -21.49 -5.90 -8.64
C GLU A 403 -21.74 -4.42 -8.95
N ILE A 404 -22.12 -4.10 -10.19
CA ILE A 404 -22.57 -2.75 -10.56
C ILE A 404 -23.87 -2.41 -9.83
N CYS A 405 -24.88 -3.29 -9.90
CA CYS A 405 -26.18 -3.11 -9.25
C CYS A 405 -26.09 -3.08 -7.71
N ALA A 406 -25.06 -3.69 -7.12
CA ALA A 406 -24.85 -3.62 -5.68
C ALA A 406 -24.50 -2.20 -5.21
N ARG A 407 -23.92 -1.38 -6.09
CA ARG A 407 -23.52 0.00 -5.82
C ARG A 407 -24.54 1.01 -6.36
N CYS A 408 -25.06 0.78 -7.56
CA CYS A 408 -26.15 1.57 -8.15
C CYS A 408 -27.30 0.64 -8.58
N PRO A 409 -28.28 0.39 -7.70
CA PRO A 409 -29.38 -0.54 -7.98
C PRO A 409 -30.37 -0.05 -9.04
N LEU A 410 -30.39 1.27 -9.28
CA LEU A 410 -31.28 1.94 -10.23
C LEU A 410 -30.78 1.84 -11.69
N ALA A 411 -29.58 1.31 -11.91
CA ALA A 411 -28.97 1.22 -13.23
C ALA A 411 -29.48 0.04 -14.09
N ILE A 412 -30.49 -0.70 -13.64
CA ILE A 412 -31.05 -1.83 -14.38
C ILE A 412 -32.57 -1.68 -14.51
N ASP A 413 -33.06 -1.86 -15.74
CA ASP A 413 -34.48 -1.90 -16.03
C ASP A 413 -35.15 -3.14 -15.45
N GLN A 414 -36.43 -3.02 -15.13
CA GLN A 414 -37.22 -4.12 -14.60
C GLN A 414 -37.28 -5.32 -15.57
N ASP A 415 -37.41 -5.06 -16.88
CA ASP A 415 -37.48 -6.11 -17.90
C ASP A 415 -36.15 -6.84 -18.04
N LEU A 416 -35.04 -6.10 -18.07
CA LEU A 416 -33.69 -6.68 -18.11
C LEU A 416 -33.39 -7.53 -16.88
N LEU A 417 -33.86 -7.10 -15.70
CA LEU A 417 -33.72 -7.87 -14.46
C LEU A 417 -34.52 -9.18 -14.52
N HIS A 418 -35.73 -9.16 -15.09
CA HIS A 418 -36.53 -10.38 -15.26
C HIS A 418 -35.85 -11.36 -16.21
N ASP A 419 -35.30 -10.89 -17.32
CA ASP A 419 -34.56 -11.72 -18.27
C ASP A 419 -33.35 -12.39 -17.60
N LEU A 420 -32.57 -11.63 -16.84
CA LEU A 420 -31.45 -12.17 -16.07
C LEU A 420 -31.88 -13.18 -15.00
N ALA A 421 -33.06 -13.01 -14.39
CA ALA A 421 -33.58 -13.94 -13.39
C ALA A 421 -33.97 -15.30 -13.99
N GLN A 422 -34.29 -15.38 -15.29
CA GLN A 422 -34.63 -16.64 -15.95
C GLN A 422 -33.46 -17.64 -15.96
N TYR A 423 -32.22 -17.14 -15.93
CA TYR A 423 -31.00 -17.94 -15.85
C TYR A 423 -30.85 -18.73 -14.54
N GLU A 424 -31.76 -18.59 -13.56
CA GLU A 424 -31.81 -19.46 -12.38
C GLU A 424 -31.98 -20.95 -12.74
N LYS A 425 -32.67 -21.26 -13.84
CA LYS A 425 -32.90 -22.65 -14.29
C LYS A 425 -31.93 -23.12 -15.38
N TYR A 426 -30.84 -22.37 -15.61
CA TYR A 426 -29.86 -22.71 -16.62
C TYR A 426 -29.14 -24.04 -16.31
N LYS A 427 -28.71 -24.77 -17.35
CA LYS A 427 -28.08 -26.10 -17.21
C LYS A 427 -26.78 -26.02 -16.41
N ASP A 428 -25.98 -24.98 -16.63
CA ASP A 428 -24.72 -24.78 -15.93
C ASP A 428 -24.90 -24.17 -14.54
N LYS A 429 -24.31 -24.85 -13.55
CA LYS A 429 -24.38 -24.44 -12.14
C LYS A 429 -23.79 -23.06 -11.87
N ASN A 430 -22.72 -22.69 -12.58
CA ASN A 430 -22.04 -21.40 -12.40
C ASN A 430 -22.94 -20.23 -12.78
N VAL A 431 -23.60 -20.32 -13.94
CA VAL A 431 -24.57 -19.33 -14.43
C VAL A 431 -25.78 -19.27 -13.49
N GLN A 432 -26.30 -20.43 -13.07
CA GLN A 432 -27.39 -20.52 -12.11
C GLN A 432 -27.03 -19.85 -10.77
N MET A 433 -25.82 -20.02 -10.26
CA MET A 433 -25.36 -19.38 -9.02
C MET A 433 -25.23 -17.86 -9.17
N ALA A 434 -24.71 -17.39 -10.31
CA ALA A 434 -24.63 -15.97 -10.61
C ALA A 434 -26.02 -15.32 -10.64
N ALA A 435 -26.98 -15.91 -11.36
CA ALA A 435 -28.37 -15.43 -11.42
C ALA A 435 -29.04 -15.41 -10.04
N LYS A 436 -28.88 -16.47 -9.23
CA LYS A 436 -29.39 -16.51 -7.86
C LYS A 436 -28.78 -15.42 -6.97
N SER A 437 -27.50 -15.10 -7.17
CA SER A 437 -26.82 -14.06 -6.40
C SER A 437 -27.33 -12.64 -6.74
N LEU A 438 -27.73 -12.40 -7.99
CA LEU A 438 -28.40 -11.18 -8.42
C LEU A 438 -29.82 -11.07 -7.84
N ILE A 439 -30.60 -12.16 -7.90
CA ILE A 439 -31.94 -12.22 -7.30
C ILE A 439 -31.86 -11.94 -5.79
N ARG A 440 -30.88 -12.52 -5.10
CA ARG A 440 -30.67 -12.27 -3.67
C ARG A 440 -30.39 -10.80 -3.37
N LEU A 441 -29.57 -10.14 -4.19
CA LEU A 441 -29.27 -8.72 -4.03
C LEU A 441 -30.55 -7.87 -4.13
N PHE A 442 -31.38 -8.09 -5.15
CA PHE A 442 -32.62 -7.33 -5.32
C PHE A 442 -33.70 -7.69 -4.29
N ARG A 443 -33.66 -8.88 -3.68
CA ARG A 443 -34.49 -9.20 -2.50
C ARG A 443 -34.14 -8.35 -1.27
N GLU A 444 -32.88 -7.93 -1.16
CA GLU A 444 -32.41 -7.10 -0.04
C GLU A 444 -32.61 -5.61 -0.34
N ILE A 445 -32.47 -5.19 -1.60
CA ILE A 445 -32.53 -3.76 -1.99
C ILE A 445 -33.93 -3.31 -2.40
N ASN A 446 -34.55 -3.99 -3.37
CA ASN A 446 -35.87 -3.61 -3.89
C ASN A 446 -36.65 -4.85 -4.39
N PRO A 447 -37.42 -5.51 -3.52
CA PRO A 447 -38.18 -6.70 -3.87
C PRO A 447 -39.26 -6.48 -4.94
N LYS A 448 -39.69 -5.23 -5.16
CA LYS A 448 -40.78 -4.91 -6.10
C LYS A 448 -40.36 -5.08 -7.56
N MET A 449 -39.10 -4.78 -7.87
CA MET A 449 -38.56 -4.96 -9.22
C MET A 449 -38.57 -6.44 -9.64
N LEU A 450 -38.42 -7.38 -8.71
CA LEU A 450 -38.48 -8.82 -8.97
C LEU A 450 -39.91 -9.32 -9.22
N HIS A 451 -40.05 -10.32 -10.12
CA HIS A 451 -41.32 -11.01 -10.35
C HIS A 451 -41.79 -11.69 -9.06
N ARG A 452 -43.11 -11.79 -8.87
CA ARG A 452 -43.73 -12.43 -7.68
C ARG A 452 -43.20 -13.83 -7.36
N ARG A 453 -42.70 -14.57 -8.35
CA ARG A 453 -42.14 -15.92 -8.23
C ARG A 453 -40.78 -15.92 -7.50
N PHE A 454 -40.01 -14.84 -7.67
CA PHE A 454 -38.67 -14.71 -7.11
C PHE A 454 -38.65 -13.91 -5.81
N ARG A 455 -39.78 -13.35 -5.35
CA ARG A 455 -39.89 -12.65 -4.06
C ARG A 455 -39.83 -13.64 -2.90
N SER A 456 -39.06 -13.31 -1.87
CA SER A 456 -39.06 -14.06 -0.60
C SER A 456 -40.42 -13.98 0.09
N ARG A 457 -40.67 -14.90 1.04
CA ARG A 457 -41.83 -14.76 1.94
C ARG A 457 -41.71 -13.42 2.69
N PRO A 458 -42.79 -12.63 2.77
CA PRO A 458 -42.74 -11.28 3.35
C PRO A 458 -42.37 -11.36 4.84
N THR A 459 -41.22 -10.79 5.18
CA THR A 459 -40.72 -10.61 6.55
C THR A 459 -40.92 -9.13 6.96
N GLU A 460 -40.98 -8.80 8.24
CA GLU A 460 -41.17 -7.40 8.70
C GLU A 460 -40.07 -6.46 8.15
N ALA A 461 -38.83 -6.94 8.03
CA ALA A 461 -37.73 -6.22 7.40
C ALA A 461 -37.99 -5.88 5.91
N THR A 462 -38.63 -6.77 5.15
CA THR A 462 -38.99 -6.48 3.74
C THR A 462 -40.11 -5.44 3.64
N LYS A 463 -41.03 -5.39 4.60
CA LYS A 463 -42.09 -4.36 4.64
C LYS A 463 -41.55 -2.95 4.94
N GLN A 464 -40.49 -2.84 5.75
CA GLN A 464 -39.80 -1.56 6.01
C GLN A 464 -38.97 -1.07 4.82
N ILE A 465 -38.50 -1.98 3.97
CA ILE A 465 -37.81 -1.65 2.71
C ILE A 465 -38.83 -1.26 1.64
N ASP A 466 -39.99 -1.92 1.61
CA ASP A 466 -41.08 -1.68 0.64
C ASP A 466 -41.69 -0.26 0.72
N THR A 467 -41.52 0.46 1.83
CA THR A 467 -41.97 1.85 1.99
C THR A 467 -40.97 2.89 1.49
N LYS A 468 -39.69 2.53 1.30
CA LYS A 468 -38.67 3.43 0.76
C LYS A 468 -38.58 3.29 -0.76
N LYS A 469 -39.17 4.24 -1.49
CA LYS A 469 -38.90 4.39 -2.92
C LYS A 469 -37.46 4.90 -3.06
N LEU A 470 -36.57 4.09 -3.64
CA LEU A 470 -35.20 4.50 -3.95
C LEU A 470 -35.27 5.48 -5.12
N GLU A 471 -35.11 6.76 -4.85
CA GLU A 471 -34.97 7.80 -5.86
C GLU A 471 -33.49 8.20 -5.93
N TYR A 472 -33.03 8.55 -7.13
CA TYR A 472 -31.65 8.99 -7.32
C TYR A 472 -31.38 10.25 -6.48
N GLY A 473 -30.30 10.23 -5.70
CA GLY A 473 -29.94 11.31 -4.77
C GLY A 473 -30.70 11.31 -3.44
N ALA A 474 -31.59 10.34 -3.18
CA ALA A 474 -32.27 10.23 -1.89
C ALA A 474 -31.33 9.63 -0.82
N SER A 475 -30.82 10.47 0.09
CA SER A 475 -29.97 10.01 1.20
C SER A 475 -30.77 9.11 2.16
N SER A 476 -30.37 7.85 2.30
CA SER A 476 -30.93 6.92 3.29
C SER A 476 -30.35 7.18 4.69
N ALA A 477 -30.43 8.43 5.16
CA ALA A 477 -30.14 8.76 6.55
C ALA A 477 -31.26 8.16 7.42
N LYS A 478 -30.92 7.22 8.30
CA LYS A 478 -31.88 6.75 9.32
C LYS A 478 -31.98 7.86 10.36
N SER A 479 -33.19 8.35 10.61
CA SER A 479 -33.46 9.35 11.66
C SER A 479 -33.22 8.81 13.08
N TYR A 480 -33.09 7.49 13.22
CA TYR A 480 -32.90 6.79 14.48
C TYR A 480 -31.79 5.75 14.37
N ILE A 481 -31.17 5.43 15.50
CA ILE A 481 -30.18 4.35 15.60
C ILE A 481 -30.96 3.03 15.64
N PRO A 482 -30.71 2.08 14.73
CA PRO A 482 -31.40 0.78 14.76
C PRO A 482 -31.25 0.12 16.13
N GLY A 483 -32.38 -0.21 16.77
CA GLY A 483 -32.41 -0.76 18.14
C GLY A 483 -32.71 0.24 19.26
N THR A 484 -32.75 1.55 19.00
CA THR A 484 -33.30 2.53 19.97
C THR A 484 -34.82 2.67 19.88
N GLU A 485 -35.47 1.88 19.02
CA GLU A 485 -36.92 1.84 18.79
C GLU A 485 -37.72 1.45 20.05
N ALA A 486 -37.07 0.74 20.99
CA ALA A 486 -37.64 0.32 22.26
C ALA A 486 -37.39 1.29 23.42
N LEU A 487 -36.63 2.37 23.19
CA LEU A 487 -36.45 3.44 24.17
C LEU A 487 -37.53 4.48 23.89
N SER A 488 -38.62 4.43 24.66
CA SER A 488 -39.61 5.50 24.70
C SER A 488 -38.91 6.80 25.11
N LEU A 489 -38.79 7.74 24.17
CA LEU A 489 -38.22 9.08 24.42
C LEU A 489 -39.24 10.06 25.01
N ASP A 490 -40.39 9.56 25.50
CA ASP A 490 -41.40 10.35 26.21
C ASP A 490 -41.33 10.08 27.72
N PRO A 491 -40.80 11.02 28.54
CA PRO A 491 -40.88 10.93 30.01
C PRO A 491 -42.32 10.96 30.54
N SER A 492 -43.30 11.24 29.68
CA SER A 492 -44.73 11.36 30.02
C SER A 492 -45.52 10.05 29.90
N ALA A 493 -44.95 8.97 29.37
CA ALA A 493 -45.65 7.69 29.22
C ALA A 493 -45.60 6.81 30.50
N GLU A 494 -44.62 7.01 31.38
CA GLU A 494 -44.48 6.20 32.61
C GLU A 494 -45.47 6.58 33.73
N ILE A 495 -46.24 7.67 33.58
CA ILE A 495 -47.16 8.14 34.63
C ILE A 495 -48.54 7.46 34.58
N ASN A 496 -48.91 6.85 33.46
CA ASN A 496 -50.28 6.30 33.29
C ASN A 496 -50.45 4.83 33.74
N ASP A 497 -49.37 4.06 33.90
CA ASP A 497 -49.48 2.64 34.29
C ASP A 497 -49.59 2.41 35.82
N VAL A 498 -49.37 3.43 36.66
CA VAL A 498 -49.44 3.28 38.12
C VAL A 498 -50.88 3.37 38.66
N LYS A 499 -51.86 3.87 37.89
CA LYS A 499 -53.25 4.05 38.37
C LYS A 499 -54.23 2.93 38.01
N ALA A 500 -53.86 1.95 37.19
CA ALA A 500 -54.77 0.86 36.77
C ALA A 500 -54.66 -0.43 37.62
N GLY A 501 -53.71 -0.52 38.56
CA GLY A 501 -53.32 -1.79 39.21
C GLY A 501 -53.87 -2.06 40.62
N ARG A 502 -54.96 -1.43 41.06
CA ARG A 502 -55.57 -1.73 42.38
C ARG A 502 -57.09 -1.83 42.32
N THR A 503 -57.63 -2.96 41.86
CA THR A 503 -58.75 -3.62 42.55
C THR A 503 -59.02 -5.05 42.01
N ARG A 504 -59.20 -5.96 42.97
CA ARG A 504 -59.96 -7.24 42.95
C ARG A 504 -59.26 -8.57 42.61
N LYS A 505 -59.03 -9.29 43.73
CA LYS A 505 -59.44 -10.68 44.07
C LYS A 505 -58.75 -11.82 43.29
N GLN A 506 -57.87 -12.61 43.91
CA GLN A 506 -58.02 -13.62 44.99
C GLN A 506 -57.88 -15.03 44.39
N GLY A 507 -56.93 -15.80 44.95
CA GLY A 507 -57.00 -17.28 44.97
C GLY A 507 -55.86 -18.01 44.26
N LYS A 508 -54.79 -18.34 45.01
CA LYS A 508 -54.34 -19.74 45.26
C LYS A 508 -53.00 -19.78 46.00
N VAL A 509 -53.12 -20.03 47.30
CA VAL A 509 -52.27 -20.75 48.25
C VAL A 509 -50.95 -21.33 47.70
N TRP A 510 -49.82 -20.89 48.27
CA TRP A 510 -48.57 -21.68 48.34
C TRP A 510 -48.17 -21.84 49.80
N LYS A 511 -47.98 -23.11 50.22
CA LYS A 511 -47.64 -23.52 51.59
C LYS A 511 -46.20 -23.15 51.94
N GLU A 512 -46.06 -22.46 53.07
CA GLU A 512 -44.80 -22.06 53.69
C GLU A 512 -44.32 -23.19 54.64
N LYS A 513 -43.13 -23.76 54.40
CA LYS A 513 -42.42 -24.59 55.39
C LYS A 513 -41.48 -23.69 56.18
N ARG A 514 -41.83 -23.49 57.46
CA ARG A 514 -41.03 -22.82 58.48
C ARG A 514 -39.95 -23.76 59.00
N GLU A 515 -38.70 -23.31 59.05
CA GLU A 515 -37.74 -23.75 60.07
C GLU A 515 -37.29 -22.52 60.87
N LYS A 516 -37.35 -22.67 62.20
CA LYS A 516 -37.25 -21.62 63.23
C LYS A 516 -35.80 -21.23 63.52
N PRO A 517 -35.55 -20.02 64.04
CA PRO A 517 -34.31 -19.70 64.74
C PRO A 517 -34.42 -19.81 66.28
N SER A 518 -33.33 -20.30 66.88
CA SER A 518 -32.69 -19.84 68.12
C SER A 518 -32.98 -20.49 69.50
N CYS A 519 -31.84 -20.60 70.22
CA CYS A 519 -31.58 -20.70 71.67
C CYS A 519 -31.74 -22.06 72.39
N LYS A 520 -30.62 -22.71 72.73
CA LYS A 520 -29.85 -22.45 73.96
C LYS A 520 -28.40 -22.90 73.82
#